data_AF-A0A0F4IYM3-F1
#
_entry.id   AF-A0A0F4IYM3-F1
#
_cell.length_a   1.000
_cell.length_b   1.000
_cell.length_c   1.000
_cell.angle_alpha   90.00
_cell.angle_beta   90.00
_cell.angle_gamma   90.00
#
_symmetry.space_group_name_H-M   'P 1'
#
loop_
_entity.id
_entity.type
_entity.pdbx_description
1 polymer ?
#
loop_
_entity_poly.entity_id
_entity_poly.type
_entity_poly.pdbx_seq_one_letter_code
_entity_poly.pdbx_strand_id
1 'polypeptide(L)'
;LRLRRQVADQAGLGARQRWENLAGALEVRPGGTRMAAGARIVVVDDVVTTGATLEEAARALRAAGLWADAAAVVAAPSGSFARALMLERRWTTRTEQKSCE
;
A
#
# COMPACT_ATOMS: atom_id res chain seq x y z
N LEU A 1 0.38 -6.67 7.64
CA LEU A 1 -1.04 -6.23 7.65
C LEU A 1 -1.93 -7.43 7.93
N ARG A 2 -3.20 -7.22 8.29
CA ARG A 2 -4.23 -8.28 8.34
C ARG A 2 -5.56 -7.75 7.83
N LEU A 3 -6.43 -8.66 7.40
CA LEU A 3 -7.84 -8.36 7.20
C LEU A 3 -8.52 -8.14 8.55
N ARG A 4 -9.33 -7.08 8.66
CA ARG A 4 -10.15 -6.76 9.84
C ARG A 4 -11.63 -7.09 9.66
N ARG A 5 -12.04 -7.42 8.44
CA ARG A 5 -13.37 -7.90 8.07
C ARG A 5 -13.25 -8.89 6.93
N GLN A 6 -14.31 -9.66 6.70
CA GLN A 6 -14.41 -10.46 5.50
C GLN A 6 -14.50 -9.57 4.25
N VAL A 7 -13.90 -10.04 3.17
CA VAL A 7 -13.94 -9.47 1.82
C VAL A 7 -14.48 -10.55 0.89
N ALA A 8 -15.22 -10.14 -0.14
CA ALA A 8 -15.63 -11.08 -1.18
C ALA A 8 -14.41 -11.55 -1.97
N ASP A 9 -14.52 -12.71 -2.62
CA ASP A 9 -13.56 -13.12 -3.64
C ASP A 9 -13.48 -12.04 -4.73
N GLN A 10 -12.27 -11.74 -5.19
CA GLN A 10 -12.04 -10.78 -6.27
C GLN A 10 -12.27 -11.37 -7.65
N ALA A 11 -12.42 -12.69 -7.77
CA ALA A 11 -12.83 -13.34 -9.00
C ALA A 11 -14.13 -12.71 -9.54
N GLY A 12 -14.12 -12.33 -10.82
CA GLY A 12 -15.27 -11.70 -11.47
C GLY A 12 -15.54 -10.23 -11.10
N LEU A 13 -14.83 -9.64 -10.13
CA LEU A 13 -14.99 -8.22 -9.79
C LEU A 13 -14.25 -7.32 -10.80
N GLY A 14 -14.97 -6.29 -11.28
CA GLY A 14 -14.39 -5.19 -12.04
C GLY A 14 -13.57 -4.23 -11.16
N ALA A 15 -12.89 -3.26 -11.79
CA ALA A 15 -11.91 -2.45 -11.08
C ALA A 15 -12.48 -1.70 -9.86
N ARG A 16 -13.56 -0.95 -10.04
CA ARG A 16 -14.24 -0.22 -8.95
C ARG A 16 -14.74 -1.14 -7.84
N GLN A 17 -15.26 -2.32 -8.20
CA GLN A 17 -15.74 -3.28 -7.20
C GLN A 17 -14.58 -3.85 -6.37
N ARG A 18 -13.39 -4.05 -6.95
CA ARG A 18 -12.21 -4.45 -6.18
C ARG A 18 -11.80 -3.38 -5.17
N TRP A 19 -11.83 -2.10 -5.59
CA TRP A 19 -11.59 -0.96 -4.70
C TRP A 19 -12.55 -0.95 -3.51
N GLU A 20 -13.85 -1.00 -3.79
CA GLU A 20 -14.90 -1.00 -2.76
C GLU A 20 -14.81 -2.23 -1.85
N ASN A 21 -14.56 -3.41 -2.42
CA ASN A 21 -14.42 -4.65 -1.67
C ASN A 21 -13.28 -4.59 -0.66
N LEU A 22 -12.16 -3.93 -1.00
CA LEU A 22 -10.99 -3.79 -0.12
C LEU A 22 -11.00 -2.55 0.76
N ALA A 23 -11.77 -1.51 0.44
CA ALA A 23 -11.76 -0.26 1.19
C ALA A 23 -11.99 -0.51 2.69
N GLY A 24 -11.03 -0.08 3.52
CA GLY A 24 -11.06 -0.26 4.96
C GLY A 24 -10.92 -1.71 5.45
N ALA A 25 -10.57 -2.65 4.57
CA ALA A 25 -10.45 -4.07 4.92
C ALA A 25 -9.12 -4.42 5.60
N LEU A 26 -8.06 -3.63 5.42
CA LEU A 26 -6.75 -3.89 6.01
C LEU A 26 -6.46 -3.03 7.22
N GLU A 27 -5.70 -3.61 8.16
CA GLU A 27 -5.09 -2.89 9.27
C GLU A 27 -3.72 -3.46 9.64
N VAL A 28 -2.94 -2.65 10.37
CA VAL A 28 -1.68 -3.10 10.97
C VAL A 28 -2.00 -4.09 12.09
N ARG A 29 -1.28 -5.22 12.09
CA ARG A 29 -1.42 -6.25 13.15
C ARG A 29 -1.02 -5.65 14.51
N PRO A 30 -1.60 -6.11 15.62
CA PRO A 30 -1.11 -5.77 16.95
C PRO A 30 0.41 -5.96 17.05
N GLY A 31 1.12 -4.96 17.58
CA GLY A 31 2.59 -4.94 17.67
C GLY A 31 3.32 -4.55 16.37
N GLY A 32 2.65 -4.48 15.23
CA GLY A 32 3.26 -4.15 13.94
C GLY A 32 3.85 -2.74 13.87
N THR A 33 3.23 -1.77 14.55
CA THR A 33 3.77 -0.39 14.65
C THR A 33 5.10 -0.36 15.40
N ARG A 34 5.21 -1.09 16.51
CA ARG A 34 6.45 -1.22 17.28
C ARG A 34 7.54 -1.89 16.44
N MET A 35 7.21 -2.95 15.72
CA MET A 35 8.17 -3.66 14.86
C MET A 35 8.68 -2.78 13.71
N ALA A 36 7.82 -1.91 13.16
CA ALA A 36 8.16 -1.03 12.06
C ALA A 36 8.81 0.30 12.50
N ALA A 37 9.03 0.51 13.80
CA ALA A 37 9.58 1.76 14.31
C ALA A 37 11.00 2.02 13.75
N GLY A 38 11.16 3.12 13.01
CA GLY A 38 12.43 3.49 12.38
C GLY A 38 12.80 2.66 11.14
N ALA A 39 11.95 1.73 10.71
CA ALA A 39 12.19 0.92 9.53
C ALA A 39 11.68 1.61 8.26
N ARG A 40 12.33 1.31 7.13
CA ARG A 40 11.77 1.56 5.80
C ARG A 40 10.80 0.45 5.45
N ILE A 41 9.65 0.80 4.87
CA ILE A 41 8.56 -0.15 4.65
C ILE A 41 8.36 -0.32 3.15
N VAL A 42 8.44 -1.57 2.68
CA VAL A 42 8.05 -1.95 1.32
C VAL A 42 6.81 -2.84 1.40
N VAL A 43 5.78 -2.51 0.64
CA VAL A 43 4.61 -3.38 0.49
C VAL A 43 4.88 -4.36 -0.65
N VAL A 44 4.75 -5.65 -0.38
CA VAL A 44 4.99 -6.70 -1.37
C VAL A 44 3.66 -7.39 -1.68
N ASP A 45 3.38 -7.56 -2.97
CA ASP A 45 2.23 -8.32 -3.48
C ASP A 45 2.72 -9.23 -4.64
N ASP A 46 1.99 -10.28 -4.99
CA ASP A 46 2.39 -11.16 -6.09
C ASP A 46 2.01 -10.55 -7.44
N VAL A 47 0.74 -10.15 -7.60
CA VAL A 47 0.17 -9.65 -8.84
C VAL A 47 -0.61 -8.37 -8.58
N VAL A 48 -0.20 -7.29 -9.23
CA VAL A 48 -1.02 -6.09 -9.29
C VAL A 48 -1.86 -6.09 -10.55
N THR A 49 -3.15 -5.81 -10.40
CA THR A 49 -4.07 -5.57 -11.52
C THR A 49 -4.57 -4.14 -11.49
N THR A 50 -5.40 -3.80 -10.51
CA THR A 50 -5.96 -2.45 -10.34
C THR A 50 -5.17 -1.60 -9.35
N GLY A 51 -4.31 -2.21 -8.53
CA GLY A 51 -3.66 -1.55 -7.40
C GLY A 51 -4.49 -1.49 -6.11
N ALA A 52 -5.73 -2.00 -6.11
CA ALA A 52 -6.63 -1.88 -4.96
C ALA A 52 -6.04 -2.44 -3.65
N THR A 53 -5.37 -3.59 -3.69
CA THR A 53 -4.69 -4.18 -2.53
C THR A 53 -3.57 -3.29 -2.00
N LEU A 54 -2.71 -2.78 -2.89
CA LEU A 54 -1.57 -1.94 -2.53
C LEU A 54 -2.01 -0.60 -1.93
N GLU A 55 -3.04 0.04 -2.50
CA GLU A 55 -3.53 1.31 -1.97
C GLU A 55 -4.24 1.13 -0.62
N GLU A 56 -5.03 0.06 -0.45
CA GLU A 56 -5.63 -0.26 0.84
C GLU A 56 -4.55 -0.57 1.89
N ALA A 57 -3.48 -1.26 1.50
CA ALA A 57 -2.33 -1.49 2.36
C ALA A 57 -1.65 -0.18 2.76
N ALA A 58 -1.41 0.72 1.80
CA ALA A 58 -0.84 2.04 2.07
C ALA A 58 -1.75 2.88 2.97
N ARG A 59 -3.07 2.82 2.79
CA ARG A 59 -4.07 3.45 3.67
C ARG A 59 -3.98 2.90 5.08
N ALA A 60 -3.93 1.58 5.24
CA ALA A 60 -3.83 0.92 6.54
C ALA A 60 -2.54 1.29 7.30
N LEU A 61 -1.41 1.40 6.59
CA LEU A 61 -0.15 1.90 7.16
C LEU A 61 -0.28 3.36 7.60
N ARG A 62 -0.83 4.25 6.74
CA ARG A 62 -1.05 5.67 7.09
C ARG A 62 -1.94 5.83 8.32
N ALA A 63 -3.00 5.04 8.42
CA ALA A 63 -3.90 5.06 9.57
C ALA A 63 -3.20 4.64 10.88
N ALA A 64 -2.07 3.94 10.80
CA ALA A 64 -1.25 3.53 11.94
C ALA A 64 -0.02 4.44 12.16
N GLY A 65 0.09 5.56 11.44
CA GLY A 65 1.25 6.47 11.51
C GLY A 65 2.51 5.95 10.82
N LEU A 66 2.35 5.03 9.86
CA LEU A 66 3.43 4.44 9.07
C LEU A 66 3.29 4.83 7.59
N TRP A 67 4.40 4.79 6.84
CA TRP A 67 4.40 5.05 5.40
C TRP A 67 5.20 3.98 4.67
N ALA A 68 4.66 3.49 3.56
CA ALA A 68 5.41 2.67 2.62
C ALA A 68 6.30 3.57 1.74
N ASP A 69 7.58 3.24 1.66
CA ASP A 69 8.55 3.85 0.75
C ASP A 69 8.33 3.40 -0.70
N ALA A 70 7.90 2.15 -0.89
CA ALA A 70 7.73 1.54 -2.19
C ALA A 70 6.73 0.37 -2.15
N ALA A 71 6.35 -0.10 -3.34
CA ALA A 71 5.68 -1.37 -3.53
C ALA A 71 6.47 -2.24 -4.53
N ALA A 72 6.54 -3.54 -4.27
CA ALA A 72 7.18 -4.52 -5.13
C ALA A 72 6.19 -5.62 -5.52
N VAL A 73 6.14 -5.96 -6.81
CA VAL A 73 5.21 -6.95 -7.37
C VAL A 73 5.89 -7.83 -8.40
N VAL A 74 5.46 -9.08 -8.51
CA VAL A 74 6.03 -10.05 -9.46
C VAL A 74 5.44 -9.88 -10.85
N ALA A 75 4.13 -9.61 -10.95
CA ALA A 75 3.45 -9.44 -12.24
C ALA A 75 2.50 -8.24 -12.24
N ALA A 76 2.40 -7.61 -13.42
CA ALA A 76 1.43 -6.54 -13.69
C ALA A 76 1.04 -6.54 -15.18
N PRO A 77 -0.14 -6.03 -15.56
CA PRO A 77 -0.50 -5.78 -16.95
C PRO A 77 0.53 -4.87 -17.65
N SER A 78 0.78 -5.15 -18.92
CA SER A 78 1.64 -4.34 -19.80
C SER A 78 1.16 -2.88 -19.80
N GLY A 79 2.00 -1.96 -19.30
CA GLY A 79 1.68 -0.53 -19.15
C GLY A 79 1.53 -0.05 -17.70
N SER A 80 1.41 -0.96 -16.73
CA SER A 80 1.32 -0.61 -15.30
C SER A 80 2.57 0.12 -14.78
N PHE A 81 3.74 -0.24 -15.31
CA PHE A 81 5.02 0.37 -14.93
C PHE A 81 5.38 1.64 -15.72
N ALA A 82 4.75 1.89 -16.88
CA ALA A 82 4.99 3.10 -17.67
C ALA A 82 4.51 4.38 -16.95
N ARG A 83 3.49 4.25 -16.09
CA ARG A 83 2.98 5.33 -15.23
C ARG A 83 3.88 5.61 -14.02
N ALA A 84 4.60 4.60 -13.53
CA ALA A 84 5.49 4.75 -12.37
C ALA A 84 6.71 5.63 -12.71
N LEU A 85 7.28 5.48 -13.90
CA LEU A 85 8.41 6.28 -14.39
C LEU A 85 8.07 7.78 -14.57
N MET A 86 6.80 8.15 -14.78
CA MET A 86 6.39 9.57 -14.85
C MET A 86 6.24 10.24 -13.47
N LEU A 87 6.04 9.46 -12.40
CA LEU A 87 5.77 9.96 -11.04
C LEU A 87 7.04 10.09 -10.17
N GLU A 88 8.21 9.72 -10.68
CA GLU A 88 9.50 9.83 -9.96
C GLU A 88 9.84 11.25 -9.49
N ARG A 89 9.18 12.30 -10.00
CA ARG A 89 9.46 13.70 -9.63
C ARG A 89 8.70 14.23 -8.41
N ARG A 90 7.98 13.39 -7.63
CA ARG A 90 7.16 13.90 -6.52
C ARG A 90 7.15 13.03 -5.26
N TRP A 91 8.27 12.37 -4.98
CA TRP A 91 8.51 11.72 -3.69
C TRP A 91 9.77 12.32 -3.06
N THR A 92 9.63 13.53 -2.51
CA THR A 92 10.70 14.14 -1.70
C THR A 92 10.85 13.31 -0.43
N THR A 93 11.97 12.61 -0.30
CA THR A 93 12.41 11.95 0.93
C THR A 93 12.44 12.98 2.04
N ARG A 94 11.50 12.87 3.00
CA ARG A 94 11.42 13.73 4.18
C ARG A 94 12.40 13.23 5.23
N THR A 95 13.69 13.32 4.96
CA THR A 95 14.73 13.17 5.98
C THR A 95 15.02 14.48 6.71
N GLU A 96 14.41 15.61 6.34
CA GLU A 96 14.77 16.93 6.88
C GLU A 96 13.77 17.55 7.89
N GLN A 97 12.67 16.91 8.28
CA GLN A 97 11.69 17.51 9.20
C GLN A 97 11.73 17.05 10.66
N LYS A 98 12.81 16.39 11.10
CA LYS A 98 13.07 16.15 12.54
C LYS A 98 14.10 17.13 13.12
N SER A 99 13.90 18.42 12.86
CA SER A 99 14.57 19.49 13.62
C SER A 99 13.63 20.69 13.74
N CYS A 100 12.64 20.60 14.64
CA CYS A 100 12.19 21.72 15.46
C CYS A 100 11.23 21.18 16.55
N GLU A 101 11.45 21.68 17.76
CA GLU A 101 10.70 21.51 19.02
C GLU A 101 10.95 20.23 19.84
#